data_AF-A0A662GHX4-F1
#
_entry.id   AF-A0A662GHX4-F1
#
_cell.length_a   1.000
_cell.length_b   1.000
_cell.length_c   1.000
_cell.angle_alpha   90.00
_cell.angle_beta   90.00
_cell.angle_gamma   90.00
#
_symmetry.space_group_name_H-M   'P 1'
#
loop_
_entity.id
_entity.type
_entity.pdbx_description
1 polymer ?
#
loop_
_entity_poly.entity_id
_entity_poly.type
_entity_poly.pdbx_seq_one_letter_code
_entity_poly.pdbx_strand_id
1 'polypeptide(L)'
;MEGLDERRKMIIDFLPKAIESLYKGMSSLKFAMDILNERMTELERELNKFSSKIESNLNNLMKESESLREELSKFSEETPKSMKNVLDLFLDKFRRDLEMLQMHQEDILSEMSTMRVNLQDKINALTEMYGDIRKELYSVKNVLHENSLTVNSLSLSIDKNYENMKNDIHELKLLVTELSLKITALEKKFSEEIQSNIS
;
A
#
# COMPACT_ATOMS: atom_id res chain seq x y z
N MET A 1 -14.89 -9.69 42.12
CA MET A 1 -15.50 -8.75 41.15
C MET A 1 -14.45 -7.82 40.52
N GLU A 2 -13.38 -7.41 41.23
CA GLU A 2 -12.32 -6.52 40.69
C GLU A 2 -11.61 -7.02 39.42
N GLY A 3 -11.25 -8.31 39.33
CA GLY A 3 -10.49 -8.83 38.18
C GLY A 3 -11.26 -8.91 36.84
N LEU A 4 -12.59 -8.83 36.86
CA LEU A 4 -13.42 -8.74 35.65
C LEU A 4 -13.50 -7.30 35.14
N ASP A 5 -13.42 -6.32 36.05
CA ASP A 5 -13.53 -4.90 35.75
C ASP A 5 -12.22 -4.35 35.15
N GLU A 6 -11.07 -4.81 35.64
CA GLU A 6 -9.75 -4.49 35.06
C GLU A 6 -9.59 -5.00 33.63
N ARG A 7 -9.99 -6.25 33.36
CA ARG A 7 -9.93 -6.81 31.99
C ARG A 7 -10.86 -6.06 31.04
N ARG A 8 -12.02 -5.61 31.53
CA ARG A 8 -12.99 -4.83 30.74
C ARG A 8 -12.43 -3.46 30.38
N LYS A 9 -11.85 -2.77 31.37
CA LYS A 9 -11.19 -1.48 31.18
C LYS A 9 -10.03 -1.61 30.20
N MET A 10 -9.23 -2.66 30.34
CA MET A 10 -8.12 -2.96 29.43
C MET A 10 -8.60 -3.17 27.99
N ILE A 11 -9.71 -3.91 27.76
CA ILE A 11 -10.26 -4.14 26.42
C ILE A 11 -10.87 -2.86 25.82
N ILE A 12 -11.62 -2.10 26.62
CA ILE A 12 -12.25 -0.83 26.21
C ILE A 12 -11.19 0.24 25.90
N ASP A 13 -10.07 0.27 26.61
CA ASP A 13 -8.99 1.23 26.37
C ASP A 13 -8.03 0.78 25.26
N PHE A 14 -7.89 -0.53 25.04
CA PHE A 14 -6.95 -1.10 24.07
C PHE A 14 -7.52 -1.15 22.65
N LEU A 15 -8.77 -1.58 22.47
CA LEU A 15 -9.38 -1.71 21.14
C LEU A 15 -9.41 -0.41 20.34
N PRO A 16 -9.82 0.75 20.90
CA PRO A 16 -9.79 2.02 20.19
C PRO A 16 -8.37 2.43 19.79
N LYS A 17 -7.38 2.20 20.67
CA LYS A 17 -5.96 2.49 20.36
C LYS A 17 -5.42 1.57 19.26
N ALA A 18 -5.81 0.29 19.27
CA ALA A 18 -5.45 -0.66 18.23
C ALA A 18 -6.07 -0.26 16.87
N ILE A 19 -7.34 0.14 16.86
CA ILE A 19 -8.04 0.65 15.66
C ILE A 19 -7.38 1.94 15.16
N GLU A 20 -7.05 2.87 16.05
CA GLU A 20 -6.38 4.12 15.70
C GLU A 20 -4.99 3.85 15.09
N SER A 21 -4.24 2.93 15.68
CA SER A 21 -2.92 2.50 15.17
C SER A 21 -3.04 1.85 13.79
N LEU A 22 -4.05 1.00 13.57
CA LEU A 22 -4.34 0.42 12.26
C LEU A 22 -4.71 1.50 11.23
N TYR A 23 -5.50 2.50 11.62
CA TYR A 23 -5.88 3.60 10.74
C TYR A 23 -4.68 4.48 10.34
N LYS A 24 -3.78 4.73 11.30
CA LYS A 24 -2.49 5.41 11.05
C LYS A 24 -1.62 4.59 10.10
N GLY A 25 -1.45 3.29 10.35
CA GLY A 25 -0.68 2.39 9.48
C GLY A 25 -1.24 2.34 8.06
N MET A 26 -2.57 2.26 7.90
CA MET A 26 -3.24 2.27 6.60
C MET A 26 -3.04 3.61 5.85
N SER A 27 -3.06 4.73 6.58
CA SER A 27 -2.81 6.05 6.00
C SER A 27 -1.37 6.18 5.50
N SER A 28 -0.39 5.69 6.26
CA SER A 28 1.01 5.63 5.84
C SER A 28 1.20 4.74 4.61
N LEU A 29 0.52 3.59 4.55
CA LEU A 29 0.59 2.70 3.40
C LEU A 29 0.02 3.35 2.13
N LYS A 30 -1.12 4.04 2.26
CA LYS A 30 -1.71 4.81 1.16
C LYS A 30 -0.75 5.88 0.65
N PHE A 31 -0.13 6.64 1.54
CA PHE A 31 0.84 7.66 1.17
C PHE A 31 2.06 7.07 0.43
N ALA A 32 2.58 5.95 0.92
CA ALA A 32 3.67 5.25 0.25
C ALA A 32 3.27 4.76 -1.16
N MET A 33 2.03 4.31 -1.33
CA MET A 33 1.50 3.93 -2.65
C MET A 33 1.38 5.11 -3.61
N ASP A 34 0.87 6.25 -3.14
CA ASP A 34 0.72 7.44 -3.97
C ASP A 34 2.10 7.92 -4.49
N ILE A 35 3.13 7.89 -3.63
CA ILE A 35 4.52 8.17 -4.03
C ILE A 35 5.03 7.17 -5.07
N LEU A 36 4.74 5.88 -4.89
CA LEU A 36 5.21 4.83 -5.79
C LEU A 36 4.59 4.98 -7.18
N ASN A 37 3.32 5.38 -7.24
CA ASN A 37 2.61 5.68 -8.48
C ASN A 37 3.22 6.90 -9.21
N GLU A 38 3.53 7.98 -8.49
CA GLU A 38 4.22 9.14 -9.07
C GLU A 38 5.59 8.75 -9.65
N ARG A 39 6.38 7.99 -8.89
CA ARG A 39 7.70 7.52 -9.35
C ARG A 39 7.62 6.63 -10.58
N MET A 40 6.60 5.79 -10.67
CA MET A 40 6.37 4.92 -11.83
C MET A 40 6.01 5.74 -13.08
N THR A 41 5.12 6.72 -12.92
CA THR A 41 4.75 7.66 -13.99
C THR A 41 5.96 8.46 -14.48
N GLU A 42 6.82 8.89 -13.55
CA GLU A 42 8.04 9.62 -13.88
C GLU A 42 9.06 8.75 -14.62
N LEU A 43 9.23 7.49 -14.21
CA LEU A 43 10.09 6.52 -14.88
C LEU A 43 9.64 6.24 -16.31
N GLU A 44 8.34 6.06 -16.53
CA GLU A 44 7.78 5.87 -17.88
C GLU A 44 8.08 7.08 -18.77
N ARG A 45 7.93 8.29 -18.23
CA ARG A 45 8.24 9.53 -18.95
C ARG A 45 9.73 9.65 -19.28
N GLU A 46 10.61 9.32 -18.34
CA GLU A 46 12.07 9.32 -18.52
C GLU A 46 12.49 8.32 -19.60
N LEU A 47 11.93 7.10 -19.57
CA LEU A 47 12.18 6.06 -20.58
C LEU A 47 11.77 6.50 -21.98
N ASN A 48 10.59 7.13 -22.12
CA ASN A 48 10.12 7.65 -23.41
C ASN A 48 11.04 8.77 -23.94
N LYS A 49 11.50 9.67 -23.06
CA LYS A 49 12.49 10.71 -23.43
C LYS A 49 13.83 10.12 -23.82
N PHE A 50 14.29 9.10 -23.11
CA PHE A 50 15.54 8.40 -23.43
C PHE A 50 15.46 7.70 -24.78
N SER A 51 14.38 6.94 -25.03
CA SER A 51 14.13 6.26 -26.31
C SER A 51 14.14 7.24 -27.49
N SER A 52 13.43 8.36 -27.37
CA SER A 52 13.38 9.38 -28.43
C SER A 52 14.71 10.11 -28.66
N LYS A 53 15.48 10.40 -27.60
CA LYS A 53 16.84 10.95 -27.73
C LYS A 53 17.77 10.00 -28.47
N ILE A 54 17.68 8.71 -28.18
CA ILE A 54 18.50 7.71 -28.84
C ILE A 54 18.12 7.61 -30.31
N GLU A 55 16.84 7.47 -30.63
CA GLU A 55 16.38 7.40 -32.02
C GLU A 55 16.84 8.63 -32.83
N SER A 56 16.75 9.82 -32.24
CA SER A 56 17.28 11.05 -32.84
C SER A 56 18.79 11.02 -33.05
N ASN A 57 19.57 10.64 -32.03
CA ASN A 57 21.02 10.54 -32.14
C ASN A 57 21.45 9.50 -33.19
N LEU A 58 20.75 8.37 -33.28
CA LEU A 58 21.03 7.33 -34.26
C LEU A 58 20.73 7.80 -35.68
N ASN A 59 19.62 8.51 -35.89
CA ASN A 59 19.30 9.09 -37.19
C ASN A 59 20.33 10.14 -37.63
N ASN A 60 20.86 10.93 -36.68
CA ASN A 60 21.92 11.89 -36.97
C ASN A 60 23.23 11.19 -37.32
N LEU A 61 23.60 10.14 -36.58
CA LEU A 61 24.79 9.33 -36.85
C LEU A 61 24.72 8.63 -38.22
N MET A 62 23.57 8.08 -38.59
CA MET A 62 23.36 7.50 -39.93
C MET A 62 23.57 8.54 -41.03
N LYS A 63 22.98 9.73 -40.88
CA LYS A 63 23.14 10.82 -41.84
C LYS A 63 24.59 11.31 -41.93
N GLU A 64 25.26 11.46 -40.79
CA GLU A 64 26.68 11.82 -40.76
C GLU A 64 27.55 10.74 -41.41
N SER A 65 27.26 9.47 -41.16
CA SER A 65 27.95 8.33 -41.78
C SER A 65 27.76 8.31 -43.30
N GLU A 66 26.52 8.47 -43.80
CA GLU A 66 26.24 8.56 -45.23
C GLU A 66 26.91 9.77 -45.88
N SER A 67 26.85 10.93 -45.23
CA SER A 67 27.52 12.16 -45.69
C SER A 67 29.04 11.95 -45.77
N LEU A 68 29.65 11.35 -44.74
CA LEU A 68 31.08 11.03 -44.74
C LEU A 68 31.42 10.06 -45.86
N ARG A 69 30.58 9.06 -46.11
CA ARG A 69 30.79 8.07 -47.17
C ARG A 69 30.74 8.70 -48.56
N GLU A 70 29.81 9.64 -48.79
CA GLU A 70 29.74 10.42 -50.02
C GLU A 70 30.95 11.35 -50.18
N GLU A 71 31.33 12.08 -49.13
CA GLU A 71 32.51 12.96 -49.14
C GLU A 71 33.80 12.18 -49.40
N LEU A 72 33.96 11.01 -48.79
CA LEU A 72 35.10 10.13 -49.03
C LEU A 72 35.14 9.59 -50.46
N SER A 73 33.97 9.27 -51.04
CA SER A 73 33.87 8.84 -52.44
C SER A 73 34.29 9.97 -53.38
N LYS A 74 33.84 11.20 -53.14
CA LYS A 74 34.23 12.38 -53.92
C LYS A 74 35.73 12.68 -53.78
N PHE A 75 36.25 12.60 -52.56
CA PHE A 75 37.67 12.82 -52.29
C PHE A 75 38.56 11.77 -52.98
N SER A 76 38.13 10.50 -53.02
CA SER A 76 38.80 9.43 -53.79
C SER A 76 38.89 9.76 -55.28
N GLU A 77 37.80 10.26 -55.88
CA GLU A 77 37.73 10.61 -57.30
C GLU A 77 38.62 11.80 -57.67
N GLU A 78 38.77 12.78 -56.77
CA GLU A 78 39.58 13.99 -56.97
C GLU A 78 41.08 13.80 -56.67
N THR A 79 41.48 12.65 -56.11
CA THR A 79 42.86 12.41 -55.66
C THR A 79 43.82 12.08 -56.83
N PRO A 80 45.01 12.73 -56.91
CA PRO A 80 46.03 12.43 -57.92
C PRO A 80 46.50 10.96 -57.89
N LYS A 81 46.76 10.38 -59.07
CA LYS A 81 47.21 8.97 -59.24
C LYS A 81 48.41 8.56 -58.37
N SER A 82 49.25 9.50 -57.94
CA SER A 82 50.42 9.26 -57.08
C SER A 82 50.08 8.97 -55.61
N MET A 83 48.92 9.42 -55.11
CA MET A 83 48.46 9.17 -53.73
C MET A 83 47.39 8.07 -53.65
N LYS A 84 46.83 7.69 -54.79
CA LYS A 84 45.68 6.79 -54.92
C LYS A 84 45.80 5.49 -54.12
N ASN A 85 46.94 4.80 -54.18
CA ASN A 85 47.10 3.51 -53.47
C ASN A 85 47.07 3.63 -51.93
N VAL A 86 47.65 4.69 -51.38
CA VAL A 86 47.64 4.93 -49.92
C VAL A 86 46.24 5.35 -49.47
N LEU A 87 45.57 6.15 -50.32
CA LEU A 87 44.23 6.64 -50.06
C LEU A 87 43.18 5.52 -50.16
N ASP A 88 43.31 4.63 -51.15
CA ASP A 88 42.47 3.44 -51.32
C ASP A 88 42.59 2.51 -50.11
N LEU A 89 43.81 2.26 -49.60
CA LEU A 89 44.03 1.48 -48.38
C LEU A 89 43.39 2.12 -47.13
N PHE A 90 43.48 3.45 -47.02
CA PHE A 90 42.84 4.18 -45.92
C PHE A 90 41.31 4.09 -46.01
N LEU A 91 40.75 4.31 -47.20
CA LEU A 91 39.32 4.22 -47.47
C LEU A 91 38.77 2.82 -47.19
N ASP A 92 39.49 1.77 -47.57
CA ASP A 92 39.09 0.39 -47.31
C ASP A 92 39.12 0.04 -45.81
N LYS A 93 40.07 0.60 -45.05
CA LYS A 93 40.09 0.45 -43.60
C LYS A 93 38.93 1.21 -42.96
N PHE A 94 38.74 2.46 -43.36
CA PHE A 94 37.68 3.33 -42.84
C PHE A 94 36.28 2.76 -43.13
N ARG A 95 36.07 2.19 -44.32
CA ARG A 95 34.83 1.51 -44.67
C ARG A 95 34.55 0.30 -43.78
N ARG A 96 35.57 -0.50 -43.46
CA ARG A 96 35.43 -1.63 -42.52
C ARG A 96 35.11 -1.16 -41.11
N ASP A 97 35.74 -0.07 -40.67
CA ASP A 97 35.45 0.53 -39.36
C ASP A 97 34.00 1.05 -39.30
N LEU A 98 33.48 1.65 -40.40
CA LEU A 98 32.07 2.04 -40.53
C LEU A 98 31.10 0.84 -40.51
N GLU A 99 31.42 -0.24 -41.24
CA GLU A 99 30.60 -1.47 -41.25
C GLU A 99 30.54 -2.10 -39.84
N MET A 100 31.67 -2.12 -39.11
CA MET A 100 31.72 -2.57 -37.71
C MET A 100 30.89 -1.70 -36.77
N LEU A 101 30.92 -0.38 -36.97
CA LEU A 101 30.16 0.57 -36.18
C LEU A 101 28.65 0.43 -36.42
N GLN A 102 28.24 0.19 -37.68
CA GLN A 102 26.87 -0.11 -38.04
C GLN A 102 26.37 -1.43 -37.41
N MET A 103 27.20 -2.48 -37.39
CA MET A 103 26.84 -3.73 -36.71
C MET A 103 26.63 -3.53 -35.21
N HIS A 104 27.55 -2.82 -34.53
CA HIS A 104 27.39 -2.51 -33.11
C HIS A 104 26.13 -1.67 -32.84
N GLN A 105 25.76 -0.79 -33.76
CA GLN A 105 24.53 -0.02 -33.67
C GLN A 105 23.27 -0.89 -33.75
N GLU A 106 23.24 -1.85 -34.67
CA GLU A 106 22.14 -2.82 -34.79
C GLU A 106 22.00 -3.68 -33.53
N ASP A 107 23.12 -4.11 -32.95
CA ASP A 107 23.15 -4.86 -31.69
C ASP A 107 22.58 -4.03 -30.52
N ILE A 108 23.01 -2.77 -30.38
CA ILE A 108 22.49 -1.85 -29.36
C ILE A 108 20.97 -1.64 -29.52
N LEU A 109 20.48 -1.50 -30.76
CA LEU A 109 19.04 -1.38 -31.04
C LEU A 109 18.25 -2.62 -30.60
N SER A 110 18.80 -3.81 -30.86
CA SER A 110 18.20 -5.08 -30.45
C SER A 110 18.14 -5.22 -28.93
N GLU A 111 19.25 -4.91 -28.23
CA GLU A 111 19.31 -4.92 -26.78
C GLU A 111 18.33 -3.92 -26.15
N MET A 112 18.22 -2.72 -26.70
CA MET A 112 17.27 -1.71 -26.20
C MET A 112 15.81 -2.10 -26.43
N SER A 113 15.49 -2.69 -27.58
CA SER A 113 14.15 -3.21 -27.84
C SER A 113 13.78 -4.29 -26.82
N THR A 114 14.72 -5.19 -26.52
CA THR A 114 14.57 -6.22 -25.50
C THR A 114 14.40 -5.61 -24.10
N MET A 115 15.21 -4.60 -23.77
CA MET A 115 15.12 -3.89 -22.49
C MET A 115 13.77 -3.19 -22.33
N ARG A 116 13.24 -2.57 -23.39
CA ARG A 116 11.91 -1.94 -23.41
C ARG A 116 10.82 -2.95 -23.11
N VAL A 117 10.84 -4.12 -23.76
CA VAL A 117 9.86 -5.19 -23.51
C VAL A 117 9.94 -5.67 -22.06
N ASN A 118 11.15 -5.97 -21.57
CA ASN A 118 11.36 -6.40 -20.19
C ASN A 118 10.88 -5.37 -19.16
N LEU A 119 11.07 -4.08 -19.43
CA LEU A 119 10.57 -3.01 -18.58
C LEU A 119 9.04 -2.94 -18.60
N GLN A 120 8.43 -3.04 -19.79
CA GLN A 120 6.97 -3.04 -19.92
C GLN A 120 6.34 -4.21 -19.15
N ASP A 121 6.91 -5.40 -19.26
CA ASP A 121 6.42 -6.59 -18.54
C ASP A 121 6.51 -6.39 -17.03
N LYS A 122 7.61 -5.80 -16.54
CA LYS A 122 7.75 -5.47 -15.11
C LYS A 122 6.77 -4.40 -14.65
N ILE A 123 6.50 -3.37 -15.46
CA ILE A 123 5.52 -2.32 -15.15
C ILE A 123 4.11 -2.93 -15.07
N ASN A 124 3.76 -3.81 -16.02
CA ASN A 124 2.48 -4.50 -16.02
C ASN A 124 2.31 -5.37 -14.77
N ALA A 125 3.32 -6.18 -14.42
CA ALA A 125 3.31 -7.00 -13.21
C ALA A 125 3.17 -6.17 -11.93
N LEU A 126 3.87 -5.04 -11.84
CA LEU A 126 3.73 -4.12 -10.70
C LEU A 126 2.34 -3.47 -10.64
N THR A 127 1.74 -3.17 -11.79
CA THR A 127 0.38 -2.61 -11.88
C THR A 127 -0.67 -3.61 -11.42
N GLU A 128 -0.51 -4.88 -11.78
CA GLU A 128 -1.37 -5.97 -11.31
C GLU A 128 -1.24 -6.16 -9.79
N MET A 129 0.00 -6.27 -9.28
CA MET A 129 0.26 -6.33 -7.85
C MET A 129 -0.34 -5.14 -7.11
N TYR A 130 -0.21 -3.93 -7.65
CA TYR A 130 -0.83 -2.73 -7.08
C TYR A 130 -2.36 -2.85 -7.04
N GLY A 131 -2.97 -3.32 -8.11
CA GLY A 131 -4.41 -3.56 -8.19
C GLY A 131 -4.90 -4.52 -7.11
N ASP A 132 -4.16 -5.59 -6.87
CA ASP A 132 -4.51 -6.59 -5.87
C ASP A 132 -4.30 -6.08 -4.44
N ILE A 133 -3.18 -5.43 -4.15
CA ILE A 133 -2.96 -4.81 -2.82
C ILE A 133 -4.03 -3.75 -2.56
N ARG A 134 -4.44 -2.98 -3.57
CA ARG A 134 -5.51 -1.98 -3.43
C ARG A 134 -6.86 -2.63 -3.11
N LYS A 135 -7.20 -3.75 -3.73
CA LYS A 135 -8.42 -4.52 -3.40
C LYS A 135 -8.38 -5.05 -1.97
N GLU A 136 -7.25 -5.65 -1.56
CA GLU A 136 -7.07 -6.12 -0.19
C GLU A 136 -7.18 -4.98 0.82
N LEU A 137 -6.60 -3.82 0.52
CA LEU A 137 -6.69 -2.63 1.35
C LEU A 137 -8.15 -2.18 1.57
N TYR A 138 -8.97 -2.16 0.51
CA TYR A 138 -10.40 -1.87 0.65
C TYR A 138 -11.15 -2.94 1.44
N SER A 139 -10.81 -4.22 1.26
CA SER A 139 -11.39 -5.32 2.04
C SER A 139 -11.10 -5.16 3.53
N VAL A 140 -9.82 -4.96 3.88
CA VAL A 140 -9.39 -4.72 5.27
C VAL A 140 -10.08 -3.48 5.85
N LYS A 141 -10.21 -2.41 5.07
CA LYS A 141 -10.91 -1.19 5.50
C LYS A 141 -12.38 -1.46 5.85
N ASN A 142 -13.07 -2.27 5.04
CA ASN A 142 -14.46 -2.63 5.29
C ASN A 142 -14.59 -3.49 6.55
N VAL A 143 -13.75 -4.51 6.70
CA VAL A 143 -13.72 -5.37 7.90
C VAL A 143 -13.43 -4.55 9.16
N LEU A 144 -12.49 -3.59 9.08
CA LEU A 144 -12.19 -2.69 10.19
C LEU A 144 -13.40 -1.82 10.56
N HIS A 145 -14.12 -1.31 9.56
CA HIS A 145 -15.31 -0.50 9.77
C HIS A 145 -16.43 -1.33 10.42
N GLU A 146 -16.69 -2.54 9.93
CA GLU A 146 -17.67 -3.48 10.51
C GLU A 146 -17.31 -3.85 11.95
N ASN A 147 -16.03 -4.13 12.22
CA ASN A 147 -15.55 -4.42 13.57
C ASN A 147 -15.74 -3.22 14.50
N SER A 148 -15.47 -1.99 14.03
CA SER A 148 -15.70 -0.76 14.80
C SER A 148 -17.18 -0.59 15.16
N LEU A 149 -18.09 -0.82 14.22
CA LEU A 149 -19.54 -0.79 14.47
C LEU A 149 -19.96 -1.87 15.48
N THR A 150 -19.43 -3.08 15.33
CA THR A 150 -19.71 -4.21 16.22
C THR A 150 -19.24 -3.92 17.65
N VAL A 151 -18.03 -3.38 17.81
CA VAL A 151 -17.48 -2.98 19.12
C VAL A 151 -18.35 -1.91 19.78
N ASN A 152 -18.77 -0.89 19.02
CA ASN A 152 -19.67 0.15 19.54
C ASN A 152 -21.03 -0.43 19.98
N SER A 153 -21.61 -1.32 19.18
CA SER A 153 -22.87 -2.00 19.51
C SER A 153 -22.74 -2.85 20.78
N LEU A 154 -21.64 -3.59 20.92
CA LEU A 154 -21.33 -4.38 22.11
C LEU A 154 -21.16 -3.49 23.34
N SER A 155 -20.46 -2.36 23.22
CA SER A 155 -20.29 -1.40 24.31
C SER A 155 -21.64 -0.89 24.82
N LEU A 156 -22.51 -0.43 23.91
CA LEU A 156 -23.85 0.04 24.27
C LEU A 156 -24.71 -1.04 24.93
N SER A 157 -24.63 -2.27 24.41
CA SER A 157 -25.38 -3.41 24.97
C SER A 157 -24.88 -3.77 26.37
N ILE A 158 -23.57 -3.69 26.58
CA ILE A 158 -22.91 -3.89 27.87
C ILE A 158 -23.38 -2.85 28.89
N ASP A 159 -23.39 -1.57 28.52
CA ASP A 159 -23.78 -0.47 29.42
C ASP A 159 -25.25 -0.60 29.82
N LYS A 160 -26.11 -0.91 28.84
CA LYS A 160 -27.53 -1.16 29.10
C LYS A 160 -27.75 -2.34 30.05
N ASN A 161 -27.08 -3.47 29.81
CA ASN A 161 -27.20 -4.64 30.69
C ASN A 161 -26.68 -4.35 32.10
N TYR A 162 -25.63 -3.54 32.23
CA TYR A 162 -25.09 -3.13 33.51
C TYR A 162 -26.10 -2.27 34.31
N GLU A 163 -26.71 -1.27 33.68
CA GLU A 163 -27.74 -0.45 34.34
C GLU A 163 -28.99 -1.29 34.70
N ASN A 164 -29.38 -2.25 33.86
CA ASN A 164 -30.45 -3.19 34.21
C ASN A 164 -30.10 -4.01 35.46
N MET A 165 -28.93 -4.64 35.49
CA MET A 165 -28.48 -5.42 36.66
C MET A 165 -28.41 -4.56 37.93
N LYS A 166 -27.97 -3.30 37.81
CA LYS A 166 -27.92 -2.36 38.93
C LYS A 166 -29.31 -2.02 39.46
N ASN A 167 -30.30 -1.86 38.58
CA ASN A 167 -31.69 -1.67 38.96
C ASN A 167 -32.27 -2.92 39.63
N ASP A 168 -32.04 -4.11 39.07
CA ASP A 168 -32.49 -5.39 39.66
C ASP A 168 -31.90 -5.59 41.06
N ILE A 169 -30.61 -5.26 41.25
CA ILE A 169 -29.96 -5.30 42.57
C ILE A 169 -30.60 -4.30 43.53
N HIS A 170 -30.98 -3.11 43.06
CA HIS A 170 -31.64 -2.11 43.88
C HIS A 170 -33.04 -2.57 44.31
N GLU A 171 -33.81 -3.15 43.40
CA GLU A 171 -35.13 -3.71 43.69
C GLU A 171 -35.05 -4.88 44.68
N LEU A 172 -34.10 -5.79 44.50
CA LEU A 172 -33.83 -6.87 45.46
C LEU A 172 -33.49 -6.34 46.85
N LYS A 173 -32.69 -5.26 46.94
CA LYS A 173 -32.39 -4.62 48.23
C LYS A 173 -33.64 -4.06 48.90
N LEU A 174 -34.55 -3.44 48.13
CA LEU A 174 -35.82 -2.94 48.64
C LEU A 174 -36.71 -4.09 49.15
N LEU A 175 -36.85 -5.16 48.37
CA LEU A 175 -37.61 -6.36 48.76
C LEU A 175 -37.07 -7.02 50.04
N VAL A 176 -35.73 -7.17 50.14
CA VAL A 176 -35.09 -7.71 51.35
C VAL A 176 -35.34 -6.81 52.56
N THR A 177 -35.30 -5.49 52.38
CA THR A 177 -35.60 -4.52 53.44
C THR A 177 -37.05 -4.64 53.89
N GLU A 178 -37.99 -4.74 52.95
CA GLU A 178 -39.41 -4.92 53.25
C GLU A 178 -39.69 -6.24 54.00
N LEU A 179 -39.07 -7.35 53.55
CA LEU A 179 -39.15 -8.64 54.23
C LEU A 179 -38.58 -8.57 55.65
N SER A 180 -37.44 -7.90 55.84
CA SER A 180 -36.85 -7.71 57.17
C SER A 180 -37.81 -6.96 58.11
N LEU A 181 -38.44 -5.88 57.63
CA LEU A 181 -39.44 -5.13 58.41
C LEU A 181 -40.66 -6.00 58.77
N LYS A 182 -41.15 -6.82 57.82
CA LYS A 182 -42.26 -7.75 58.06
C LYS A 182 -41.90 -8.82 59.09
N ILE A 183 -40.69 -9.39 59.03
CA ILE A 183 -40.20 -10.35 60.02
C ILE A 183 -40.13 -9.69 61.40
N THR A 184 -39.52 -8.51 61.53
CA THR A 184 -39.44 -7.81 62.82
C THR A 184 -40.83 -7.48 63.38
N ALA A 185 -41.79 -7.12 62.53
CA ALA A 185 -43.17 -6.89 62.96
C ALA A 185 -43.86 -8.17 63.46
N LEU A 186 -43.61 -9.31 62.82
CA LEU A 186 -44.11 -10.62 63.25
C LEU A 186 -43.48 -11.07 64.57
N GLU A 187 -42.16 -10.92 64.72
CA GLU A 187 -41.43 -11.22 65.97
C GLU A 187 -41.98 -10.40 67.14
N LYS A 188 -42.28 -9.11 66.91
CA LYS A 188 -42.89 -8.24 67.92
C LYS A 188 -44.28 -8.75 68.33
N LYS A 189 -45.16 -9.06 67.38
CA LYS A 189 -46.51 -9.60 67.66
C LYS A 189 -46.43 -10.91 68.44
N PHE A 190 -45.54 -11.81 68.05
CA PHE A 190 -45.37 -13.10 68.72
C PHE A 190 -44.89 -12.92 70.17
N SER A 191 -43.99 -11.97 70.40
CA SER A 191 -43.51 -11.63 71.74
C SER A 191 -44.63 -11.05 72.61
N GLU A 192 -45.48 -10.18 72.06
CA GLU A 192 -46.65 -9.61 72.75
C GLU A 192 -47.70 -10.68 73.09
N GLU A 193 -47.95 -11.63 72.18
CA GLU A 193 -48.90 -12.73 72.36
C GLU A 193 -48.43 -13.74 73.43
N ILE A 194 -47.13 -14.03 73.48
CA ILE A 194 -46.54 -14.84 74.57
C ILE A 194 -46.70 -14.14 75.92
N GLN A 195 -46.44 -12.83 76.00
CA GLN A 195 -46.60 -12.07 77.24
C GLN A 195 -48.06 -12.01 77.72
N SER A 196 -49.01 -11.90 76.79
CA SER A 196 -50.45 -11.93 77.08
C SER A 196 -50.96 -13.30 77.54
N ASN A 197 -50.29 -14.39 77.17
CA ASN A 197 -50.67 -15.76 77.57
C ASN A 197 -50.00 -16.22 78.88
N ILE A 198 -48.99 -15.49 79.36
CA ILE A 198 -48.28 -15.76 80.62
C ILE A 198 -48.81 -14.87 81.78
N SER A 199 -49.58 -13.82 81.48
CA SER A 199 -50.29 -12.97 82.46
C SER A 199 -51.71 -13.46 82.71
#